data_AF-A0A1I5Y229-F1
#
_entry.id   AF-A0A1I5Y229-F1
#
_cell.length_a   1.000
_cell.length_b   1.000
_cell.length_c   1.000
_cell.angle_alpha   90.00
_cell.angle_beta   90.00
_cell.angle_gamma   90.00
#
_symmetry.space_group_name_H-M   'P 1'
#
loop_
_entity.id
_entity.type
_entity.pdbx_description
1 polymer ?
#
loop_
_entity_poly.entity_id
_entity_poly.type
_entity_poly.pdbx_seq_one_letter_code
_entity_poly.pdbx_strand_id
1 'polypeptide(L)'
;MNQSNISYAYLQALPLGVIRLQDVTLWADSIILKEDDRCFELLELSSCKEESMALIHLKTLSLGYDEEQAIKVFFELCYDSLVLGTADYLTVAERLFIWSAYETSLQGYSGLCSFWDDLKLAYDGIHGNPVKVEKQLLEYLCEMKA
;
A
#
# COMPACT_ATOMS: atom_id res chain seq x y z
N MET A 1 -6.68 14.80 3.80
CA MET A 1 -5.51 14.05 3.28
C MET A 1 -5.25 14.51 1.85
N ASN A 2 -4.00 14.76 1.47
CA ASN A 2 -3.65 15.29 0.15
C ASN A 2 -3.79 14.19 -0.94
N GLN A 3 -4.25 14.55 -2.13
CA GLN A 3 -4.35 13.68 -3.30
C GLN A 3 -3.02 12.99 -3.61
N SER A 4 -1.89 13.69 -3.52
CA SER A 4 -0.57 13.12 -3.78
C SER A 4 -0.24 11.98 -2.82
N ASN A 5 -0.63 12.10 -1.55
CA ASN A 5 -0.39 11.06 -0.53
C ASN A 5 -1.22 9.80 -0.82
N ILE A 6 -2.49 9.98 -1.16
CA ILE A 6 -3.38 8.86 -1.54
C ILE A 6 -2.87 8.19 -2.82
N SER A 7 -2.44 8.98 -3.81
CA SER A 7 -1.91 8.48 -5.08
C SER A 7 -0.66 7.64 -4.87
N TYR A 8 0.25 8.08 -3.99
CA TYR A 8 1.42 7.29 -3.62
C TYR A 8 1.04 5.98 -2.92
N ALA A 9 0.10 6.04 -1.96
CA ALA A 9 -0.35 4.83 -1.26
C ALA A 9 -0.97 3.81 -2.24
N TYR A 10 -1.80 4.28 -3.18
CA TYR A 10 -2.39 3.43 -4.22
C TYR A 10 -1.36 2.88 -5.20
N LEU A 11 -0.32 3.66 -5.53
CA LEU A 11 0.80 3.21 -6.35
C LEU A 11 1.49 1.99 -5.72
N GLN A 12 1.61 1.96 -4.39
CA GLN A 12 2.20 0.83 -3.67
C GLN A 12 1.22 -0.33 -3.44
N ALA A 13 -0.05 -0.03 -3.20
CA ALA A 13 -1.07 -1.02 -2.87
C ALA A 13 -1.56 -1.82 -4.08
N LEU A 14 -1.70 -1.19 -5.24
CA LEU A 14 -2.31 -1.82 -6.41
C LEU A 14 -1.55 -3.08 -6.88
N PRO A 15 -0.20 -3.07 -7.02
CA PRO A 15 0.54 -4.26 -7.46
C PRO A 15 0.48 -5.44 -6.48
N LEU A 16 0.12 -5.18 -5.21
CA LEU A 16 0.01 -6.20 -4.17
C LEU A 16 -1.38 -6.83 -4.09
N GLY A 17 -2.36 -6.34 -4.86
CA GLY A 17 -3.77 -6.72 -4.69
C GLY A 17 -4.39 -6.21 -3.38
N VAL A 18 -3.72 -5.29 -2.68
CA VAL A 18 -4.20 -4.66 -1.44
C VAL A 18 -5.37 -3.70 -1.72
N ILE A 19 -5.38 -3.10 -2.91
CA ILE A 19 -6.51 -2.33 -3.44
C ILE A 19 -6.79 -2.81 -4.87
N ARG A 20 -8.07 -2.77 -5.29
CA ARG A 20 -8.43 -3.15 -6.66
C ARG A 20 -8.37 -1.92 -7.56
N LEU A 21 -8.06 -2.13 -8.85
CA LEU A 21 -8.14 -1.07 -9.86
C LEU A 21 -9.50 -0.35 -9.86
N GLN A 22 -10.59 -1.08 -9.65
CA GLN A 22 -11.93 -0.50 -9.58
C GLN A 22 -12.05 0.53 -8.44
N ASP A 23 -11.44 0.28 -7.28
CA ASP A 23 -11.50 1.21 -6.15
C ASP A 23 -10.65 2.46 -6.42
N VAL A 24 -9.52 2.30 -7.11
CA VAL A 24 -8.67 3.41 -7.58
C VAL A 24 -9.41 4.29 -8.60
N THR A 25 -10.07 3.69 -9.59
CA THR A 25 -10.84 4.44 -10.60
C THR A 25 -12.02 5.18 -10.00
N LEU A 26 -12.76 4.54 -9.07
CA LEU A 26 -13.85 5.18 -8.33
C LEU A 26 -13.36 6.35 -7.46
N TRP A 27 -12.19 6.21 -6.84
CA TRP A 27 -11.56 7.32 -6.13
C TRP A 27 -11.27 8.48 -7.08
N ALA A 28 -10.67 8.22 -8.25
CA ALA A 28 -10.40 9.26 -9.25
C ALA A 28 -11.68 9.97 -9.69
N ASP A 29 -12.75 9.23 -10.00
CA ASP A 29 -14.07 9.78 -10.33
C ASP A 29 -14.60 10.70 -9.20
N SER A 30 -14.41 10.29 -7.95
CA SER A 30 -14.87 11.07 -6.80
C SER A 30 -14.16 12.43 -6.65
N ILE A 31 -12.91 12.54 -7.13
CA ILE A 31 -12.15 13.79 -7.14
C ILE A 31 -12.57 14.65 -8.33
N ILE A 32 -12.69 14.05 -9.52
CA ILE A 32 -13.15 14.71 -10.75
C ILE A 32 -14.51 15.41 -10.56
N LEU A 33 -15.41 14.80 -9.79
CA LEU A 33 -16.73 15.35 -9.50
C LEU A 33 -16.71 16.54 -8.53
N LYS A 34 -15.63 16.71 -7.76
CA LYS A 34 -15.50 17.77 -6.74
C LYS A 34 -14.69 18.97 -7.22
N GLU A 35 -13.78 18.77 -8.17
CA GLU A 35 -12.84 19.78 -8.63
C GLU A 35 -13.23 20.34 -10.01
N ASP A 36 -13.24 21.67 -10.12
CA ASP A 36 -13.55 22.39 -11.36
C ASP A 36 -12.38 22.40 -12.34
N ASP A 37 -11.14 22.48 -11.84
CA ASP A 37 -9.92 22.44 -12.66
C ASP A 37 -9.26 21.07 -12.51
N ARG A 38 -9.47 20.22 -13.51
CA ARG A 38 -9.15 18.79 -13.44
C ARG A 38 -7.79 18.53 -14.06
N CYS A 39 -6.90 17.91 -13.30
CA CYS A 39 -5.65 17.45 -13.89
C CYS A 39 -5.92 16.29 -14.86
N PHE A 40 -5.19 16.27 -15.98
CA PHE A 40 -5.38 15.29 -17.05
C PHE A 40 -5.18 13.86 -16.57
N GLU A 41 -4.25 13.64 -15.65
CA GLU A 41 -3.91 12.34 -15.09
C GLU A 41 -5.06 11.71 -14.30
N LEU A 42 -5.91 12.50 -13.63
CA LEU A 42 -7.09 11.98 -12.94
C LEU A 42 -8.12 11.44 -13.93
N LEU A 43 -8.33 12.13 -15.05
CA LEU A 43 -9.26 11.72 -16.10
C LEU A 43 -8.79 10.43 -16.79
N GLU A 44 -7.50 10.35 -17.10
CA GLU A 44 -6.92 9.12 -17.65
C GLU A 44 -6.99 7.98 -16.64
N LEU A 45 -6.67 8.24 -15.37
CA LEU A 45 -6.75 7.25 -14.31
C LEU A 45 -8.16 6.69 -14.16
N SER A 46 -9.21 7.51 -14.19
CA SER A 46 -10.58 7.00 -14.03
C SER A 46 -11.06 6.14 -15.21
N SER A 47 -10.44 6.30 -16.37
CA SER A 47 -10.74 5.49 -17.57
C SER A 47 -9.89 4.21 -17.70
N CYS A 48 -8.92 4.00 -16.81
CA CYS A 48 -7.98 2.88 -16.89
C CYS A 48 -8.67 1.52 -16.74
N LYS A 49 -8.27 0.58 -17.61
CA LYS A 49 -8.70 -0.83 -17.57
C LYS A 49 -7.58 -1.81 -17.22
N GLU A 50 -6.35 -1.31 -17.20
CA GLU A 50 -5.14 -2.09 -16.93
C GLU A 50 -4.38 -1.44 -15.78
N GLU A 51 -3.90 -2.27 -14.83
CA GLU A 51 -3.16 -1.80 -13.67
C GLU A 51 -1.87 -1.09 -14.07
N SER A 52 -1.15 -1.60 -15.08
CA SER A 52 0.06 -1.00 -15.61
C SER A 52 -0.12 0.48 -16.00
N MET A 53 -1.24 0.80 -16.65
CA MET A 53 -1.60 2.17 -17.03
C MET A 53 -1.95 3.01 -15.81
N ALA A 54 -2.73 2.46 -14.88
CA ALA A 54 -3.07 3.14 -13.64
C ALA A 54 -1.81 3.51 -12.82
N LEU A 55 -0.82 2.63 -12.74
CA LEU A 55 0.44 2.88 -12.04
C LEU A 55 1.22 4.06 -12.63
N ILE A 56 1.18 4.26 -13.95
CA ILE A 56 1.83 5.40 -14.61
C ILE A 56 1.19 6.72 -14.13
N HIS A 57 -0.14 6.80 -14.14
CA HIS A 57 -0.85 8.00 -13.72
C HIS A 57 -0.73 8.25 -12.22
N LEU A 58 -0.85 7.20 -11.39
CA LEU A 58 -0.64 7.28 -9.95
C LEU A 58 0.76 7.80 -9.60
N LYS A 59 1.80 7.38 -10.35
CA LYS A 59 3.15 7.89 -10.18
C LYS A 59 3.24 9.40 -10.42
N THR A 60 2.62 9.91 -11.48
CA THR A 60 2.61 11.36 -11.75
C THR A 60 1.81 12.11 -10.68
N LEU A 61 0.65 11.59 -10.29
CA LEU A 61 -0.20 12.19 -9.25
C LEU A 61 0.45 12.18 -7.87
N SER A 62 1.35 11.24 -7.62
CA SER A 62 2.09 11.13 -6.36
C SER A 62 3.19 12.18 -6.20
N LEU A 63 3.51 12.97 -7.22
CA LEU A 63 4.58 13.97 -7.11
C LEU A 63 4.30 14.95 -5.97
N GLY A 64 5.33 15.20 -5.15
CA GLY A 64 5.22 16.10 -3.98
C GLY A 64 4.45 15.51 -2.78
N TYR A 65 4.24 14.20 -2.74
CA TYR A 65 3.64 13.54 -1.58
C TYR A 65 4.46 13.75 -0.29
N ASP A 66 3.75 13.77 0.83
CA ASP A 66 4.32 13.65 2.16
C ASP A 66 4.48 12.16 2.48
N GLU A 67 5.73 11.71 2.64
CA GLU A 67 6.06 10.29 2.80
C GLU A 67 5.45 9.68 4.06
N GLU A 68 5.50 10.40 5.18
CA GLU A 68 4.98 9.91 6.47
C GLU A 68 3.45 9.75 6.41
N GLN A 69 2.75 10.73 5.83
CA GLN A 69 1.30 10.63 5.67
C GLN A 69 0.92 9.55 4.65
N ALA A 70 1.62 9.46 3.51
CA ALA A 70 1.30 8.49 2.49
C ALA A 70 1.53 7.05 2.96
N ILE A 71 2.59 6.79 3.72
CA ILE A 71 2.86 5.44 4.23
C ILE A 71 1.81 5.00 5.25
N LYS A 72 1.28 5.91 6.08
CA LYS A 72 0.18 5.58 7.00
C LYS A 72 -1.07 5.10 6.26
N VAL A 73 -1.41 5.75 5.13
CA VAL A 73 -2.51 5.31 4.27
C VAL A 73 -2.22 3.93 3.68
N PHE A 74 -0.98 3.70 3.23
CA PHE A 74 -0.58 2.40 2.71
C PHE A 74 -0.68 1.30 3.78
N PHE A 75 -0.26 1.57 5.03
CA PHE A 75 -0.40 0.63 6.14
C PHE A 75 -1.86 0.34 6.49
N GLU A 76 -2.73 1.35 6.45
CA GLU A 76 -4.17 1.17 6.63
C GLU A 76 -4.75 0.23 5.56
N LEU A 77 -4.43 0.45 4.28
CA LEU A 77 -4.85 -0.42 3.18
C LEU A 77 -4.33 -1.85 3.36
N CYS A 78 -3.05 -2.02 3.68
CA CYS A 78 -2.45 -3.33 3.93
C CYS A 78 -3.15 -4.04 5.10
N TYR A 79 -3.38 -3.35 6.22
CA TYR A 79 -4.11 -3.93 7.35
C TYR A 79 -5.50 -4.41 6.94
N ASP A 80 -6.30 -3.54 6.31
CA ASP A 80 -7.68 -3.84 5.97
C ASP A 80 -7.76 -5.02 4.98
N SER A 81 -6.89 -5.04 3.97
CA SER A 81 -6.83 -6.12 2.98
C SER A 81 -6.39 -7.47 3.56
N LEU A 82 -5.43 -7.48 4.51
CA LEU A 82 -5.00 -8.69 5.20
C LEU A 82 -6.09 -9.22 6.14
N VAL A 83 -6.83 -8.33 6.82
CA VAL A 83 -7.99 -8.71 7.65
C VAL A 83 -9.12 -9.30 6.81
N LEU A 84 -9.38 -8.73 5.63
CA LEU A 84 -10.39 -9.22 4.70
C LEU A 84 -9.94 -10.47 3.91
N GLY A 85 -8.65 -10.83 3.99
CA GLY A 85 -8.07 -11.96 3.26
C GLY A 85 -7.99 -11.72 1.75
N THR A 86 -7.95 -10.47 1.29
CA THR A 86 -7.84 -10.12 -0.13
C THR A 86 -6.38 -9.99 -0.58
N ALA A 87 -5.45 -9.82 0.35
CA ALA A 87 -4.01 -9.76 0.10
C ALA A 87 -3.26 -10.90 0.83
N ASP A 88 -2.08 -11.23 0.32
CA ASP A 88 -1.19 -12.25 0.87
C ASP A 88 -0.17 -11.66 1.87
N TYR A 89 -0.01 -12.30 3.02
CA TYR A 89 0.86 -11.83 4.10
C TYR A 89 2.32 -11.76 3.69
N LEU A 90 2.83 -12.77 2.96
CA LEU A 90 4.24 -12.81 2.56
C LEU A 90 4.55 -11.67 1.58
N THR A 91 3.66 -11.46 0.61
CA THR A 91 3.79 -10.42 -0.42
C THR A 91 3.76 -9.03 0.20
N VAL A 92 2.84 -8.79 1.16
CA VAL A 92 2.78 -7.52 1.90
C VAL A 92 4.03 -7.33 2.76
N ALA A 93 4.45 -8.34 3.51
CA ALA A 93 5.65 -8.25 4.35
C ALA A 93 6.93 -7.99 3.54
N GLU A 94 7.09 -8.64 2.40
CA GLU A 94 8.21 -8.41 1.48
C GLU A 94 8.26 -6.96 1.00
N ARG A 95 7.11 -6.43 0.56
CA ARG A 95 7.05 -5.05 0.07
C ARG A 95 7.37 -4.04 1.17
N LEU A 96 6.84 -4.26 2.37
CA LEU A 96 7.08 -3.44 3.56
C LEU A 96 8.57 -3.47 3.97
N PHE A 97 9.20 -4.64 3.91
CA PHE A 97 10.64 -4.76 4.10
C PHE A 97 11.40 -3.92 3.08
N ILE A 98 11.13 -4.10 1.78
CA ILE A 98 11.82 -3.36 0.70
C ILE A 98 11.70 -1.86 0.91
N TRP A 99 10.49 -1.38 1.24
CA TRP A 99 10.26 0.03 1.53
C TRP A 99 11.11 0.51 2.70
N SER A 100 11.03 -0.19 3.84
CA SER A 100 11.72 0.20 5.08
C SER A 100 13.24 0.13 4.98
N ALA A 101 13.78 -0.78 4.17
CA ALA A 101 15.22 -1.02 4.05
C ALA A 101 15.90 -0.16 2.97
N TYR A 102 15.19 0.18 1.88
CA TYR A 102 15.82 0.72 0.68
C TYR A 102 15.20 2.00 0.12
N GLU A 103 13.94 2.29 0.44
CA GLU A 103 13.20 3.34 -0.26
C GLU A 103 12.84 4.54 0.62
N THR A 104 12.87 4.37 1.95
CA THR A 104 12.53 5.43 2.90
C THR A 104 13.73 5.97 3.66
N SER A 105 13.62 7.25 4.06
CA SER A 105 14.51 7.86 5.05
C SER A 105 13.90 7.87 6.47
N LEU A 106 12.62 7.51 6.59
CA LEU A 106 11.90 7.54 7.84
C LEU A 106 12.45 6.50 8.83
N GLN A 107 12.47 6.88 10.10
CA GLN A 107 12.96 6.04 11.21
C GLN A 107 11.78 5.47 12.00
N GLY A 108 12.01 4.39 12.74
CA GLY A 108 10.99 3.76 13.60
C GLY A 108 10.32 2.52 13.00
N TYR A 109 10.68 2.14 11.77
CA TYR A 109 10.08 1.00 11.07
C TYR A 109 10.94 -0.27 11.01
N SER A 110 11.98 -0.36 11.85
CA SER A 110 12.92 -1.50 11.85
C SER A 110 12.26 -2.84 12.15
N GLY A 111 11.08 -2.85 12.78
CA GLY A 111 10.29 -4.06 13.01
C GLY A 111 9.79 -4.72 11.71
N LEU A 112 9.66 -3.97 10.61
CA LEU A 112 9.24 -4.51 9.31
C LEU A 112 10.26 -5.50 8.72
N CYS A 113 11.54 -5.37 9.09
CA CYS A 113 12.60 -6.22 8.55
C CYS A 113 12.46 -7.69 8.95
N SER A 114 11.97 -7.98 10.15
CA SER A 114 11.88 -9.36 10.63
C SER A 114 10.66 -10.11 10.11
N PHE A 115 9.55 -9.41 9.82
CA PHE A 115 8.30 -10.09 9.45
C PHE A 115 8.39 -10.87 8.15
N TRP A 116 9.11 -10.38 7.14
CA TRP A 116 9.26 -11.10 5.88
C TRP A 116 10.04 -12.40 6.06
N ASP A 117 11.18 -12.34 6.73
CA ASP A 117 12.01 -13.52 7.02
C ASP A 117 11.26 -14.52 7.92
N ASP A 118 10.60 -14.04 8.98
CA ASP A 118 9.85 -14.90 9.91
C ASP A 118 8.67 -15.60 9.21
N LEU A 119 7.92 -14.90 8.36
CA LEU A 119 6.83 -15.50 7.58
C LEU A 119 7.36 -16.53 6.59
N LYS A 120 8.46 -16.22 5.89
CA LYS A 120 9.07 -17.13 4.93
C LYS A 120 9.53 -18.42 5.60
N LEU A 121 10.27 -18.32 6.71
CA LEU A 121 10.72 -19.48 7.48
C LEU A 121 9.55 -20.28 8.07
N ALA A 122 8.47 -19.61 8.47
CA ALA A 122 7.29 -20.27 9.01
C ALA A 122 6.49 -21.01 7.93
N TYR A 123 6.27 -20.40 6.77
CA TYR A 123 5.59 -21.03 5.64
C TYR A 123 6.39 -22.21 5.05
N ASP A 124 7.72 -22.11 5.03
CA ASP A 124 8.60 -23.22 4.62
C ASP A 124 8.69 -24.34 5.67
N GLY A 125 8.06 -24.17 6.84
CA GLY A 125 8.07 -25.16 7.93
C GLY A 125 9.42 -25.29 8.65
N ILE A 126 10.29 -24.28 8.53
CA ILE A 126 11.64 -24.27 9.10
C ILE A 126 11.63 -23.74 10.53
N HIS A 127 10.97 -22.60 10.77
CA HIS A 127 10.94 -21.96 12.09
C HIS A 127 9.68 -21.12 12.30
N GLY A 128 9.11 -21.16 13.51
CA GLY A 128 7.95 -20.34 13.88
C GLY A 128 6.59 -20.97 13.55
N ASN A 129 5.54 -20.18 13.71
CA ASN A 129 4.16 -20.55 13.38
C ASN A 129 3.57 -19.44 12.51
N PRO A 130 3.13 -19.72 11.27
CA PRO A 130 2.69 -18.68 10.36
C PRO A 130 1.57 -17.82 10.93
N VAL A 131 0.53 -18.44 11.49
CA VAL A 131 -0.63 -17.75 12.08
C VAL A 131 -0.20 -16.78 13.20
N LYS A 132 0.85 -17.13 13.95
CA LYS A 132 1.39 -16.26 14.98
C LYS A 132 2.08 -15.03 14.37
N VAL A 133 2.90 -15.22 13.34
CA VAL A 133 3.64 -14.12 12.70
C VAL A 133 2.67 -13.21 11.93
N GLU A 134 1.69 -13.78 11.23
CA GLU A 134 0.59 -13.05 10.58
C GLU A 134 -0.14 -12.13 11.56
N LYS A 135 -0.49 -12.66 12.74
CA LYS A 135 -1.12 -11.87 13.80
C LYS A 135 -0.23 -10.73 14.30
N GLN A 136 1.07 -10.97 14.48
CA GLN A 136 2.01 -9.95 14.93
C GLN A 136 2.20 -8.85 13.88
N LEU A 137 2.19 -9.19 12.58
CA LEU A 137 2.22 -8.22 11.50
C LEU A 137 0.94 -7.35 11.52
N LEU A 138 -0.24 -7.94 11.71
CA LEU A 138 -1.48 -7.18 11.84
C LEU A 138 -1.46 -6.23 13.04
N GLU A 139 -0.98 -6.69 14.20
CA GLU A 139 -0.85 -5.85 15.39
C GLU A 139 0.09 -4.67 15.13
N TYR A 140 1.24 -4.91 14.50
CA TYR A 140 2.18 -3.88 14.10
C TYR A 140 1.55 -2.85 13.14
N LEU A 141 0.90 -3.31 12.07
CA LEU A 141 0.22 -2.42 11.12
C LEU A 141 -0.90 -1.60 11.78
N CYS A 142 -1.60 -2.18 12.77
CA CYS A 142 -2.63 -1.50 13.53
C CYS A 142 -2.06 -0.35 14.38
N GLU A 143 -0.87 -0.52 14.95
CA GLU A 143 -0.19 0.53 15.71
C GLU A 143 0.35 1.63 14.79
N MET A 144 0.87 1.26 13.62
CA MET A 144 1.52 2.20 12.69
C MET A 144 0.53 3.01 11.84
N LYS A 145 -0.73 2.58 11.72
CA LYS A 145 -1.78 3.36 11.02
C LYS A 145 -2.42 4.47 11.86
N ALA A 146 -2.08 4.57 13.15
CA ALA A 146 -2.55 5.63 14.07
C ALA A 146 -1.82 6.97 13.87
#